data_AF-B4KIU9-F1
#
_entry.id   AF-B4KIU9-F1
#
_cell.length_a   1.000
_cell.length_b   1.000
_cell.length_c   1.000
_cell.angle_alpha   90.00
_cell.angle_beta   90.00
_cell.angle_gamma   90.00
#
_symmetry.space_group_name_H-M   'P 1'
#
loop_
_entity.id
_entity.type
_entity.pdbx_description
1 polymer ?
#
loop_
_entity_poly.entity_id
_entity_poly.type
_entity_poly.pdbx_seq_one_letter_code
_entity_poly.pdbx_strand_id
1 'polypeptide(L)' 'MKSLSLLLLLSFVLTVVWLGQSEANFCPCNLNEKVQLCGSNGITYTNRCEFECTQREYRGLGRQLSIRKMGPC' A
#
# COMPACT_ATOMS: atom_id res chain seq x y z
N MET A 1 20.84 38.89 -3.10
CA MET A 1 21.24 37.50 -3.42
C MET A 1 20.77 36.49 -2.38
N LYS A 2 20.90 36.72 -1.06
CA LYS A 2 20.46 35.78 0.01
C LYS A 2 18.94 35.52 0.03
N SER A 3 18.13 36.57 -0.13
CA SER A 3 16.66 36.46 -0.21
C SER A 3 16.18 35.64 -1.41
N LEU A 4 16.86 35.75 -2.57
CA LEU A 4 16.53 34.98 -3.77
C LEU A 4 16.81 33.48 -3.55
N SER A 5 17.94 33.14 -2.93
CA SER A 5 18.26 31.74 -2.56
C SER A 5 17.27 31.17 -1.55
N LEU A 6 16.81 31.96 -0.57
CA LEU A 6 15.79 31.55 0.40
C LEU A 6 14.44 31.24 -0.27
N LEU A 7 14.01 32.05 -1.23
CA LEU A 7 12.76 31.84 -1.97
C LEU A 7 12.80 30.57 -2.83
N LEU A 8 13.95 30.28 -3.47
CA LEU A 8 14.14 29.06 -4.27
C LEU A 8 14.15 27.78 -3.41
N LEU A 9 14.75 27.83 -2.23
CA LEU A 9 14.72 26.71 -1.29
C LEU A 9 13.31 26.47 -0.77
N LEU A 10 12.57 27.53 -0.44
CA LEU A 10 11.20 27.43 0.05
C LEU A 10 10.27 26.84 -1.01
N SER A 11 10.39 27.27 -2.28
CA SER A 11 9.59 26.74 -3.38
C SER A 11 9.93 25.27 -3.65
N PHE A 12 11.22 24.89 -3.60
CA PHE A 12 11.63 23.50 -3.75
C PHE A 12 11.03 22.61 -2.66
N VAL A 13 11.12 23.05 -1.39
CA VAL A 13 10.50 22.34 -0.24
C VAL A 13 8.99 22.21 -0.41
N LEU A 14 8.31 23.26 -0.83
CA LEU A 14 6.87 23.19 -1.12
C LEU A 14 6.59 22.17 -2.23
N THR A 15 7.34 22.16 -3.33
CA THR A 15 7.13 21.20 -4.41
C THR A 15 7.33 19.74 -3.99
N VAL A 16 8.34 19.42 -3.16
CA VAL A 16 8.52 18.04 -2.67
C VAL A 16 7.42 17.61 -1.70
N VAL A 17 6.89 18.52 -0.89
CA VAL A 17 5.78 18.22 0.04
C VAL A 17 4.50 17.84 -0.72
N TRP A 18 4.18 18.55 -1.80
CA TRP A 18 2.99 18.26 -2.61
C TRP A 18 3.06 16.90 -3.32
N LEU A 19 4.25 16.40 -3.65
CA LEU A 19 4.44 15.08 -4.25
C LEU A 19 4.31 13.92 -3.23
N GLY A 20 4.33 14.23 -1.94
CA GLY A 20 4.38 13.24 -0.86
C GLY A 20 3.03 12.77 -0.30
N GLN A 21 1.94 12.81 -1.09
CA GLN A 21 0.65 12.32 -0.62
C GLN A 21 0.58 10.79 -0.69
N SER A 22 0.67 10.13 0.47
CA SER A 22 0.33 8.71 0.61
C SER A 22 -1.14 8.58 1.01
N GLU A 23 -1.99 8.22 0.05
CA GLU A 23 -3.38 7.84 0.33
C GLU A 23 -3.38 6.54 1.16
N ALA A 24 -3.79 6.63 2.42
CA ALA A 24 -4.00 5.45 3.23
C ALA A 24 -5.21 4.68 2.66
N ASN A 25 -4.96 3.53 2.02
CA ASN A 25 -6.03 2.71 1.45
C ASN A 25 -6.89 2.09 2.57
N PHE A 26 -8.05 2.69 2.84
CA PHE A 26 -9.03 2.12 3.74
C PHE A 26 -9.61 0.82 3.15
N CYS A 27 -9.50 -0.29 3.89
CA CYS A 27 -9.97 -1.60 3.44
C CYS A 27 -10.67 -2.36 4.58
N PRO A 28 -11.99 -2.21 4.74
CA PRO A 28 -12.74 -2.88 5.80
C PRO A 28 -12.99 -4.35 5.43
N CYS A 29 -12.72 -5.26 6.37
CA CYS A 29 -12.97 -6.69 6.23
C CYS A 29 -13.81 -7.25 7.37
N ASN A 30 -14.66 -8.22 7.04
CA ASN A 30 -15.40 -8.99 8.03
C ASN A 30 -14.50 -10.10 8.60
N LEU A 31 -14.15 -9.99 9.89
CA LEU A 31 -13.26 -10.93 10.58
C LEU A 31 -13.92 -12.26 10.95
N ASN A 32 -15.22 -12.43 10.67
CA ASN A 32 -15.93 -13.69 10.91
C ASN A 32 -15.62 -14.74 9.84
N GLU A 33 -15.21 -14.33 8.63
CA GLU A 33 -14.70 -15.25 7.63
C GLU A 33 -13.29 -15.68 8.02
N LYS A 34 -13.08 -16.99 8.18
CA LYS A 34 -11.79 -17.59 8.59
C LYS A 34 -11.22 -18.52 7.53
N VAL A 35 -11.60 -18.33 6.27
CA VAL A 35 -11.11 -19.16 5.17
C VAL A 35 -9.69 -18.73 4.81
N GLN A 36 -8.72 -19.37 5.44
CA GLN A 36 -7.31 -19.03 5.26
C GLN A 36 -6.82 -19.35 3.84
N LEU A 37 -5.88 -18.56 3.36
CA LEU A 37 -5.22 -18.77 2.06
C LEU A 37 -3.76 -18.30 2.08
N CYS A 38 -2.94 -18.89 1.22
CA CYS A 38 -1.53 -18.57 1.08
C CYS A 38 -1.32 -17.65 -0.13
N GLY A 39 -0.70 -16.50 0.08
CA GLY A 39 -0.26 -15.61 -0.99
C GLY A 39 1.02 -16.10 -1.68
N SER A 40 1.25 -15.62 -2.90
CA SER A 40 2.52 -15.82 -3.64
C SER A 40 3.72 -15.19 -2.95
N ASN A 41 3.50 -14.25 -2.04
CA ASN A 41 4.49 -13.67 -1.14
C ASN A 41 4.81 -14.56 0.09
N GLY A 42 4.20 -15.74 0.22
CA GLY A 42 4.42 -16.64 1.35
C GLY A 42 3.70 -16.23 2.65
N ILE A 43 2.79 -15.26 2.59
CA ILE A 43 1.99 -14.83 3.73
C ILE A 43 0.66 -15.61 3.77
N THR A 44 0.30 -16.12 4.94
CA THR A 44 -1.03 -16.67 5.21
C THR A 44 -1.99 -15.54 5.56
N TYR A 45 -3.07 -15.41 4.80
CA TYR A 45 -4.16 -14.46 5.04
C TYR A 45 -5.31 -15.15 5.77
N THR A 46 -5.94 -14.46 6.73
CA THR A 46 -7.01 -15.03 7.56
C THR A 46 -8.27 -15.32 6.74
N ASN A 47 -8.51 -14.48 5.73
CA ASN A 47 -9.60 -14.60 4.78
C ASN A 47 -9.23 -13.99 3.43
N ARG A 48 -10.15 -14.14 2.47
CA ARG A 48 -10.00 -13.57 1.13
C ARG A 48 -9.99 -12.05 1.13
N CYS A 49 -10.77 -11.40 1.99
CA CYS A 49 -10.84 -9.94 2.04
C CYS A 49 -9.47 -9.33 2.40
N GLU A 50 -8.79 -9.83 3.43
CA GLU A 50 -7.45 -9.38 3.81
C GLU A 50 -6.45 -9.54 2.66
N PHE A 51 -6.49 -10.68 1.96
CA PHE A 51 -5.66 -10.90 0.78
C PHE A 51 -5.91 -9.86 -0.31
N GLU A 52 -7.18 -9.56 -0.60
CA GLU A 52 -7.56 -8.59 -1.63
C GLU A 52 -7.17 -7.16 -1.23
N CYS A 53 -7.21 -6.82 0.06
CA CYS A 53 -6.71 -5.54 0.55
C CYS A 53 -5.22 -5.37 0.24
N THR A 54 -4.39 -6.35 0.62
CA THR A 54 -2.96 -6.32 0.30
C THR A 54 -2.73 -6.38 -1.20
N GLN A 55 -3.56 -7.10 -1.96
CA GLN A 55 -3.46 -7.15 -3.42
C GLN A 55 -3.68 -5.76 -4.06
N ARG A 56 -4.60 -4.93 -3.54
CA ARG A 56 -4.79 -3.55 -4.01
C ARG A 56 -3.56 -2.69 -3.75
N GLU A 57 -2.95 -2.82 -2.57
CA GLU A 57 -1.69 -2.13 -2.26
C GLU A 57 -0.57 -2.54 -3.22
N TYR A 58 -0.42 -3.84 -3.49
CA TYR A 58 0.54 -4.34 -4.47
C TYR A 58 0.30 -3.73 -5.85
N ARG A 59 -0.97 -3.67 -6.31
CA ARG A 59 -1.33 -3.04 -7.59
C ARG A 59 -0.96 -1.56 -7.63
N GLY A 60 -1.20 -0.82 -6.53
CA GLY A 60 -0.80 0.59 -6.42
C GLY A 60 0.73 0.80 -6.53
N LEU A 61 1.51 -0.21 -6.12
CA LEU A 61 2.97 -0.23 -6.25
C LEU A 61 3.47 -0.85 -7.57
N GLY A 62 2.57 -1.19 -8.51
CA GLY A 62 2.94 -1.87 -9.76
C GLY A 62 3.45 -3.31 -9.58
N ARG A 63 3.12 -3.94 -8.46
CA ARG A 63 3.47 -5.33 -8.11
C ARG A 63 2.26 -6.26 -8.28
N GLN A 64 2.52 -7.54 -8.45
CA GLN A 64 1.48 -8.56 -8.53
C GLN A 64 1.51 -9.46 -7.29
N LEU A 65 0.32 -9.65 -6.70
CA LEU A 65 0.09 -10.63 -5.64
C LEU A 65 -0.99 -11.60 -6.11
N SER A 66 -0.65 -12.87 -6.28
CA SER A 66 -1.59 -13.97 -6.60
C SER A 66 -1.76 -14.93 -5.42
N ILE A 67 -2.84 -15.71 -5.43
CA ILE A 67 -3.06 -16.81 -4.48
C ILE A 67 -2.17 -17.99 -4.90
N ARG A 68 -1.38 -18.51 -3.97
CA ARG A 68 -0.51 -19.67 -4.16
C ARG A 68 -1.24 -20.99 -3.91
N LYS A 69 -1.95 -21.10 -2.78
CA LYS A 69 -2.79 -22.24 -2.41
C LYS A 69 -3.90 -21.80 -1.45
N MET A 70 -4.98 -22.57 -1.40
CA MET A 70 -5.97 -22.46 -0.33
C MET A 70 -5.41 -23.09 0.96
N GLY A 71 -5.80 -22.56 2.11
CA GLY A 71 -5.20 -22.90 3.40
C GLY A 71 -3.90 -22.13 3.69
N PRO A 72 -3.27 -22.38 4.85
CA PRO A 72 -2.05 -21.68 5.25
C PRO A 72 -0.89 -21.99 4.31
N CYS A 73 0.05 -21.04 4.17
CA CYS A 73 1.41 -21.32 3.71
C CYS A 73 2.03 -22.35 4.66
#